data_AF-A0A2E5XKM3-F1
#
_entry.id   AF-A0A2E5XKM3-F1
#
_cell.length_a   1.000
_cell.length_b   1.000
_cell.length_c   1.000
_cell.angle_alpha   90.00
_cell.angle_beta   90.00
_cell.angle_gamma   90.00
#
_symmetry.space_group_name_H-M   'P 1'
#
loop_
_entity.id
_entity.type
_entity.pdbx_description
1 polymer ?
#
loop_
_entity_poly.entity_id
_entity_poly.type
_entity_poly.pdbx_seq_one_letter_code
_entity_poly.pdbx_strand_id
1 'polypeptide(L)'
;MPDLWGGNWALRFGMPTILLASASERRRSMMSVFSETEGVDVKFSVLEEPEPEPSTSIEVKLQVEASCMHKARIAALENDSFENGGPEIIVVSDTLVEDPDDSRIALGKPDGRISAASTLIRLSGRRHKVWSSTAIVSRDNTGEEVGPGRHAKVWTDFSIVE
;
A
#
# COMPACT_ATOMS: atom_id res chain seq x y z
N MET A 1 -24.79 -37.91 -24.85
CA MET A 1 -24.26 -37.57 -23.52
C MET A 1 -22.88 -36.96 -23.71
N PRO A 2 -22.74 -35.65 -23.50
CA PRO A 2 -21.45 -35.01 -23.25
C PRO A 2 -21.41 -34.36 -21.85
N ASP A 3 -20.38 -34.76 -21.11
CA ASP A 3 -19.44 -33.94 -20.31
C ASP A 3 -19.98 -33.13 -19.12
N LEU A 4 -19.90 -33.77 -17.94
CA LEU A 4 -20.23 -33.29 -16.59
C LEU A 4 -19.19 -32.36 -15.94
N TRP A 5 -18.31 -31.68 -16.70
CA TRP A 5 -17.23 -30.85 -16.11
C TRP A 5 -16.98 -29.51 -16.81
N GLY A 6 -18.01 -28.91 -17.42
CA GLY A 6 -17.95 -27.58 -18.04
C GLY A 6 -18.50 -26.45 -17.16
N GLY A 7 -18.32 -26.55 -15.83
CA GLY A 7 -18.86 -25.56 -14.90
C GLY A 7 -18.10 -24.24 -15.00
N ASN A 8 -18.71 -23.26 -15.66
CA ASN A 8 -18.27 -21.87 -15.69
C ASN A 8 -18.34 -21.26 -14.27
N TRP A 9 -17.32 -21.53 -13.46
CA TRP A 9 -17.20 -21.05 -12.09
C TRP A 9 -17.13 -19.51 -12.02
N ALA A 10 -16.71 -18.88 -13.12
CA ALA A 10 -16.64 -17.43 -13.29
C ALA A 10 -18.01 -16.73 -13.33
N LEU A 11 -19.13 -17.46 -13.44
CA LEU A 11 -20.48 -16.86 -13.45
C LEU A 11 -21.22 -16.94 -12.11
N ARG A 12 -20.65 -17.56 -11.07
CA ARG A 12 -21.31 -17.67 -9.74
C ARG A 12 -20.67 -16.82 -8.64
N PHE A 13 -19.47 -16.32 -8.87
CA PHE A 13 -18.82 -15.33 -8.02
C PHE A 13 -18.47 -14.15 -8.93
N GLY A 14 -18.92 -12.95 -8.60
CA GLY A 14 -18.46 -11.75 -9.29
C GLY A 14 -16.93 -11.70 -9.25
N MET A 15 -16.30 -11.05 -10.24
CA MET A 15 -14.85 -10.88 -10.23
C MET A 15 -14.41 -10.25 -8.89
N PRO A 16 -13.40 -10.81 -8.20
CA PRO A 16 -12.91 -10.24 -6.95
C PRO A 16 -12.48 -8.79 -7.21
N THR A 17 -12.98 -7.88 -6.37
CA THR A 17 -12.70 -6.44 -6.52
C THR A 17 -11.61 -6.04 -5.54
N ILE A 18 -10.49 -5.57 -6.08
CA ILE A 18 -9.38 -4.99 -5.32
C ILE A 18 -9.49 -3.46 -5.40
N LEU A 19 -9.42 -2.78 -4.26
CA LEU A 19 -9.26 -1.34 -4.20
C LEU A 19 -7.81 -0.99 -3.87
N LEU A 20 -7.10 -0.31 -4.78
CA LEU A 20 -5.83 0.35 -4.46
C LEU A 20 -6.13 1.74 -3.89
N ALA A 21 -5.98 1.91 -2.58
CA ALA A 21 -6.13 3.18 -1.89
C ALA A 21 -4.78 3.93 -1.89
N SER A 22 -4.48 4.61 -3.00
CA SER A 22 -3.22 5.33 -3.19
C SER A 22 -3.31 6.44 -4.23
N ALA A 23 -2.72 7.61 -3.92
CA ALA A 23 -2.50 8.70 -4.87
C ALA A 23 -1.33 8.47 -5.84
N SER A 24 -0.60 7.35 -5.73
CA SER A 24 0.61 7.12 -6.53
C SER A 24 0.28 6.62 -7.94
N GLU A 25 0.59 7.45 -8.95
CA GLU A 25 0.50 7.07 -10.38
C GLU A 25 1.34 5.83 -10.70
N ARG A 26 2.54 5.70 -10.09
CA ARG A 26 3.41 4.53 -10.25
C ARG A 26 2.73 3.25 -9.79
N ARG A 27 2.15 3.24 -8.58
CA ARG A 27 1.45 2.07 -8.04
C ARG A 27 0.20 1.76 -8.86
N ARG A 28 -0.52 2.78 -9.33
CA ARG A 28 -1.68 2.63 -10.23
C ARG A 28 -1.29 1.95 -11.53
N SER A 29 -0.20 2.39 -12.16
CA SER A 29 0.32 1.77 -13.38
C SER A 29 0.70 0.31 -13.15
N MET A 30 1.42 0.01 -12.07
CA MET A 30 1.79 -1.36 -11.71
C MET A 30 0.56 -2.27 -11.51
N MET A 31 -0.47 -1.79 -10.81
CA MET A 31 -1.67 -2.58 -10.54
C MET A 31 -2.60 -2.71 -11.76
N SER A 32 -2.53 -1.78 -12.72
CA SER A 32 -3.29 -1.88 -13.98
C SER A 32 -2.78 -3.06 -14.83
N VAL A 33 -1.46 -3.24 -14.90
CA VAL A 33 -0.85 -4.41 -15.57
C VAL A 33 -1.32 -5.71 -14.91
N PHE A 34 -1.34 -5.77 -13.58
CA PHE A 34 -1.83 -6.93 -12.83
C PHE A 34 -3.32 -7.23 -13.10
N SER A 35 -4.16 -6.20 -13.19
CA SER A 35 -5.59 -6.33 -13.52
C SER A 35 -5.79 -6.98 -14.90
N GLU A 36 -5.02 -6.54 -15.90
CA GLU A 36 -5.08 -7.06 -17.27
C GLU A 36 -4.62 -8.52 -17.38
N THR A 37 -3.62 -8.93 -16.59
CA THR A 37 -3.05 -10.29 -16.67
C THR A 37 -3.85 -11.31 -15.87
N GLU A 38 -4.36 -10.94 -14.69
CA GLU A 38 -4.99 -11.87 -13.75
C GLU A 38 -6.52 -11.88 -13.80
N GLY A 39 -7.14 -11.02 -14.62
CA GLY A 39 -8.61 -10.94 -14.72
C GLY A 39 -9.27 -10.49 -13.42
N VAL A 40 -8.64 -9.58 -12.69
CA VAL A 40 -9.11 -9.02 -11.42
C VAL A 40 -9.56 -7.58 -11.64
N ASP A 41 -10.72 -7.19 -11.08
CA ASP A 41 -11.19 -5.80 -11.16
C ASP A 41 -10.46 -4.95 -10.13
N VAL A 42 -9.58 -4.05 -10.61
CA VAL A 42 -8.81 -3.13 -9.75
C VAL A 42 -9.40 -1.72 -9.84
N LYS A 43 -9.89 -1.23 -8.72
CA LYS A 43 -10.36 0.15 -8.53
C LYS A 43 -9.28 0.98 -7.83
N PHE A 44 -9.36 2.29 -8.01
CA PHE A 44 -8.39 3.23 -7.45
C PHE A 44 -9.12 4.32 -6.68
N SER A 45 -8.67 4.59 -5.45
CA SER A 45 -9.09 5.73 -4.65
C SER A 45 -7.88 6.41 -4.02
N VAL A 46 -8.10 7.65 -3.58
CA VAL A 46 -7.13 8.41 -2.78
C VAL A 46 -7.75 8.55 -1.40
N LEU A 47 -6.96 8.30 -0.36
CA LEU A 47 -7.38 8.51 1.03
C LEU A 47 -7.54 10.01 1.30
N GLU A 48 -8.57 10.39 2.02
CA GLU A 48 -8.84 11.80 2.34
C GLU A 48 -7.97 12.31 3.48
N GLU A 49 -7.62 11.43 4.42
CA GLU A 49 -6.79 11.78 5.57
C GLU A 49 -5.31 11.98 5.16
N PRO A 50 -4.66 13.07 5.63
CA PRO A 50 -3.25 13.30 5.36
C PRO A 50 -2.37 12.22 5.99
N GLU A 51 -1.23 11.96 5.36
CA GLU A 51 -0.25 11.01 5.90
C GLU A 51 0.39 11.54 7.19
N PRO A 52 0.67 10.68 8.18
CA PRO A 52 1.33 11.08 9.40
C PRO A 52 2.79 11.48 9.10
N GLU A 53 3.25 12.54 9.76
CA GLU A 53 4.65 12.96 9.65
C GLU A 53 5.61 11.87 10.16
N PRO A 54 6.74 11.63 9.47
CA PRO A 54 7.72 10.65 9.91
C PRO A 54 8.34 11.06 11.25
N SER A 55 8.40 10.10 12.19
CA SER A 55 8.99 10.29 13.51
C SER A 55 10.50 10.10 13.48
N THR A 56 11.29 10.94 14.15
CA THR A 56 12.75 10.74 14.29
C THR A 56 13.13 9.85 15.48
N SER A 57 12.15 9.35 16.25
CA SER A 57 12.41 8.61 17.50
C SER A 57 12.61 7.11 17.31
N ILE A 58 12.25 6.56 16.15
CA ILE A 58 12.28 5.12 15.84
C ILE A 58 12.91 4.86 14.47
N GLU A 59 13.31 3.61 14.20
CA GLU A 59 13.90 3.23 12.91
C GLU A 59 12.93 3.44 11.74
N VAL A 60 13.44 3.84 10.57
CA VAL A 60 12.64 4.11 9.37
C VAL A 60 11.77 2.92 8.97
N LYS A 61 12.26 1.68 9.18
CA LYS A 61 11.46 0.46 9.01
C LYS A 61 10.14 0.52 9.80
N LEU A 62 10.20 0.90 11.08
CA LEU A 62 9.03 0.97 11.95
C LEU A 62 8.14 2.15 11.58
N GLN A 63 8.74 3.26 11.11
CA GLN A 63 7.98 4.43 10.63
C GLN A 63 7.13 4.07 9.41
N VAL A 64 7.71 3.41 8.39
CA VAL A 64 6.98 3.05 7.17
C VAL A 64 5.87 2.03 7.46
N GLU A 65 6.10 1.12 8.41
CA GLU A 65 5.11 0.13 8.83
C GLU A 65 3.95 0.80 9.58
N ALA A 66 4.25 1.74 10.48
CA ALA A 66 3.24 2.51 11.21
C ALA A 66 2.39 3.39 10.27
N SER A 67 3.03 4.06 9.31
CA SER A 67 2.35 4.87 8.28
C SER A 67 1.46 4.01 7.38
N CYS A 68 1.97 2.85 6.94
CA CYS A 68 1.20 1.88 6.16
C CYS A 68 -0.02 1.36 6.93
N MET A 69 0.14 1.02 8.20
CA MET A 69 -0.97 0.60 9.07
C MET A 69 -1.97 1.71 9.34
N HIS A 70 -1.52 2.94 9.48
CA HIS A 70 -2.42 4.09 9.58
C HIS A 70 -3.27 4.21 8.31
N LYS A 71 -2.66 4.16 7.12
CA LYS A 71 -3.38 4.13 5.84
C LYS A 71 -4.38 2.97 5.77
N ALA A 72 -4.02 1.79 6.27
CA ALA A 72 -4.91 0.62 6.29
C ALA A 72 -6.17 0.87 7.13
N ARG A 73 -6.03 1.51 8.29
CA ARG A 73 -7.17 1.88 9.16
C ARG A 73 -8.08 2.93 8.50
N ILE A 74 -7.50 3.96 7.88
CA ILE A 74 -8.28 4.98 7.17
C ILE A 74 -9.01 4.36 5.98
N ALA A 75 -8.31 3.53 5.19
CA ALA A 75 -8.92 2.85 4.06
C ALA A 75 -10.05 1.91 4.50
N ALA A 76 -9.90 1.21 5.63
CA ALA A 76 -10.96 0.37 6.19
C ALA A 76 -12.19 1.21 6.60
N LEU A 77 -11.97 2.35 7.25
CA LEU A 77 -13.03 3.26 7.72
C LEU A 77 -13.79 3.90 6.56
N GLU A 78 -13.09 4.46 5.56
CA GLU A 78 -13.69 5.08 4.38
C GLU A 78 -14.50 4.08 3.53
N ASN A 79 -14.20 2.78 3.63
CA ASN A 79 -14.82 1.71 2.84
C ASN A 79 -15.69 0.76 3.69
N ASP A 80 -16.06 1.16 4.91
CA ASP A 80 -16.93 0.37 5.80
C ASP A 80 -18.41 0.51 5.40
N SER A 81 -18.80 1.67 4.87
CA SER A 81 -20.21 2.02 4.56
C SER A 81 -20.81 1.38 3.31
N PHE A 82 -20.10 0.46 2.63
CA PHE A 82 -20.65 -0.22 1.47
C PHE A 82 -21.62 -1.34 1.88
N GLU A 83 -22.87 -0.98 2.15
CA GLU A 83 -23.96 -1.93 2.44
C GLU A 83 -24.25 -2.92 1.30
N ASN A 84 -23.73 -2.68 0.09
CA ASN A 84 -23.92 -3.51 -1.10
C ASN A 84 -22.61 -3.76 -1.86
N GLY A 85 -21.70 -4.56 -1.31
CA GLY A 85 -20.56 -5.08 -2.08
C GLY A 85 -19.36 -4.13 -2.20
N GLY A 86 -18.90 -3.61 -1.05
CA GLY A 86 -17.61 -2.93 -0.96
C GLY A 86 -16.44 -3.82 -1.42
N PRO A 87 -15.25 -3.25 -1.64
CA PRO A 87 -14.10 -4.03 -2.11
C PRO A 87 -13.80 -5.17 -1.14
N GLU A 88 -13.63 -6.36 -1.71
CA GLU A 88 -13.28 -7.58 -0.97
C GLU A 88 -11.89 -7.42 -0.35
N ILE A 89 -10.99 -6.78 -1.10
CA ILE A 89 -9.62 -6.51 -0.72
C ILE A 89 -9.31 -5.04 -0.92
N ILE A 90 -8.66 -4.42 0.07
CA ILE A 90 -8.10 -3.08 -0.06
C ILE A 90 -6.58 -3.19 0.08
N VAL A 91 -5.84 -2.55 -0.81
CA VAL A 91 -4.38 -2.50 -0.80
C VAL A 91 -3.93 -1.07 -0.52
N VAL A 92 -3.10 -0.90 0.51
CA VAL A 92 -2.40 0.34 0.80
C VAL A 92 -0.90 0.09 0.81
N SER A 93 -0.12 1.14 0.57
CA SER A 93 1.34 1.06 0.65
C SER A 93 1.94 2.40 1.03
N ASP A 94 3.04 2.32 1.78
CA ASP A 94 3.88 3.45 2.11
C ASP A 94 5.34 3.19 1.73
N THR A 95 6.07 4.27 1.44
CA THR A 95 7.46 4.18 0.99
C THR A 95 8.27 5.32 1.58
N LEU A 96 9.36 4.99 2.30
CA LEU A 96 10.27 5.94 2.90
C LEU A 96 11.71 5.65 2.48
N VAL A 97 12.52 6.71 2.36
CA VAL A 97 13.95 6.59 2.08
C VAL A 97 14.71 6.77 3.39
N GLU A 98 15.54 5.80 3.78
CA GLU A 98 16.42 5.88 4.94
C GLU A 98 17.62 6.76 4.61
N ASP A 99 17.97 7.65 5.55
CA ASP A 99 19.19 8.42 5.47
C ASP A 99 20.43 7.51 5.49
N PRO A 100 21.42 7.72 4.60
CA PRO A 100 22.63 6.90 4.58
C PRO A 100 23.41 6.91 5.90
N ASP A 101 23.31 8.00 6.67
CA ASP A 101 24.10 8.23 7.87
C ASP A 101 23.31 7.96 9.17
N ASP A 102 21.97 7.85 9.12
CA ASP A 102 21.11 7.66 10.29
C ASP A 102 19.84 6.84 9.99
N SER A 103 19.76 5.62 10.54
CA SER A 103 18.64 4.70 10.32
C SER A 103 17.29 5.15 10.92
N ARG A 104 17.25 6.28 11.63
CA ARG A 104 16.03 6.88 12.20
C ARG A 104 15.53 8.08 11.41
N ILE A 105 16.31 8.57 10.45
CA ILE A 105 15.92 9.71 9.62
C ILE A 105 15.32 9.20 8.32
N ALA A 106 14.03 9.46 8.14
CA ALA A 106 13.36 9.27 6.85
C ALA A 106 13.50 10.53 6.00
N LEU A 107 14.03 10.38 4.79
CA LEU A 107 14.02 11.42 3.76
C LEU A 107 12.65 11.37 3.08
N GLY A 108 11.76 12.26 3.52
CA GLY A 108 10.38 12.37 3.03
C GLY A 108 10.27 12.95 1.61
N LYS A 109 9.02 13.14 1.16
CA LYS A 109 8.74 13.84 -0.09
C LYS A 109 9.21 15.30 0.05
N PRO A 110 10.06 15.81 -0.85
CA PRO A 110 10.55 17.17 -0.73
C PRO A 110 9.45 18.20 -1.01
N ASP A 111 9.29 19.18 -0.11
CA ASP A 111 8.30 20.27 -0.23
C ASP A 111 8.64 21.32 -1.31
N GLY A 112 9.81 21.21 -1.96
CA GLY A 112 10.23 22.16 -2.97
C GLY A 112 11.58 21.81 -3.60
N ARG A 113 12.03 22.66 -4.52
CA ARG A 113 13.27 22.43 -5.29
C ARG A 113 14.51 22.41 -4.40
N ILE A 114 14.56 23.24 -3.36
CA ILE A 114 15.70 23.33 -2.45
C ILE A 114 15.80 22.07 -1.58
N SER A 115 14.68 21.63 -0.98
CA SER A 115 14.66 20.38 -0.22
C SER A 115 14.94 19.18 -1.10
N ALA A 116 14.41 19.14 -2.33
CA ALA A 116 14.73 18.09 -3.30
C ALA A 116 16.23 18.05 -3.64
N ALA A 117 16.85 19.21 -3.92
CA ALA A 117 18.28 19.29 -4.19
C ALA A 117 19.12 18.84 -2.98
N SER A 118 18.71 19.23 -1.76
CA SER A 118 19.35 18.78 -0.53
C SER A 118 19.30 17.26 -0.38
N THR A 119 18.12 16.65 -0.56
CA THR A 119 17.93 15.19 -0.54
C THR A 119 18.82 14.52 -1.59
N LEU A 120 18.85 15.02 -2.83
CA LEU A 120 19.69 14.44 -3.89
C LEU A 120 21.18 14.52 -3.59
N ILE A 121 21.68 15.66 -3.09
CA ILE A 121 23.08 15.80 -2.64
C ILE A 121 23.35 14.83 -1.49
N ARG A 122 22.37 14.64 -0.61
CA ARG A 122 22.47 13.73 0.52
C ARG A 122 22.51 12.26 0.10
N LEU A 123 21.88 11.89 -1.02
CA LEU A 123 21.91 10.52 -1.54
C LEU A 123 23.07 10.28 -2.52
N SER A 124 23.58 11.32 -3.16
CA SER A 124 24.58 11.21 -4.23
C SER A 124 25.84 10.45 -3.81
N GLY A 125 26.17 9.39 -4.54
CA GLY A 125 27.36 8.57 -4.32
C GLY A 125 27.30 7.72 -3.05
N ARG A 126 26.11 7.57 -2.46
CA ARG A 126 25.89 6.83 -1.20
C ARG A 126 24.81 5.77 -1.36
N ARG A 127 25.13 4.59 -0.82
CA ARG A 127 24.17 3.50 -0.71
C ARG A 127 23.14 3.83 0.36
N HIS A 128 21.87 3.71 0.02
CA HIS A 128 20.76 4.01 0.94
C HIS A 128 19.66 2.96 0.82
N LYS A 129 18.84 2.81 1.87
CA LYS A 129 17.71 1.89 1.84
C LYS A 129 16.45 2.64 1.44
N VAL A 130 15.70 2.06 0.52
CA VAL A 130 14.33 2.45 0.23
C VAL A 130 13.42 1.39 0.84
N TRP A 131 12.70 1.77 1.88
CA TRP A 131 11.74 0.92 2.56
C TRP A 131 10.38 1.02 1.91
N SER A 132 9.72 -0.12 1.72
CA SER A 132 8.32 -0.18 1.29
C SER A 132 7.55 -1.08 2.22
N SER A 133 6.46 -0.55 2.77
CA SER A 133 5.47 -1.35 3.49
C SER A 133 4.18 -1.41 2.68
N THR A 134 3.56 -2.59 2.65
CA THR A 134 2.29 -2.83 1.94
C THR A 134 1.37 -3.58 2.87
N ALA A 135 0.12 -3.14 2.97
CA ALA A 135 -0.90 -3.83 3.74
C ALA A 135 -2.06 -4.25 2.83
N ILE A 136 -2.52 -5.48 3.06
CA ILE A 136 -3.73 -6.04 2.44
C ILE A 136 -4.79 -6.10 3.53
N VAL A 137 -5.85 -5.33 3.35
CA VAL A 137 -7.01 -5.30 4.24
C VAL A 137 -8.11 -6.15 3.65
N SER A 138 -8.62 -7.09 4.43
CA SER A 138 -9.73 -7.95 4.01
C SER A 138 -10.63 -8.32 5.19
N ARG A 139 -11.69 -9.09 4.95
CA ARG A 139 -12.56 -9.63 6.01
C ARG A 139 -12.11 -11.00 6.51
N ASP A 140 -10.96 -11.50 6.06
CA ASP A 140 -10.34 -12.66 6.68
C ASP A 140 -9.94 -12.30 8.13
N ASN A 141 -10.15 -13.19 9.08
CA ASN A 141 -9.79 -12.96 10.49
C ASN A 141 -8.29 -13.16 10.72
N THR A 142 -7.47 -12.61 9.84
CA THR A 142 -6.02 -12.86 9.83
C THR A 142 -5.25 -11.56 9.68
N GLY A 143 -4.35 -11.30 10.62
CA GLY A 143 -3.63 -10.03 10.71
C GLY A 143 -4.15 -9.18 11.87
N GLU A 144 -3.80 -7.89 11.85
CA GLU A 144 -4.22 -6.93 12.88
C GLU A 144 -5.58 -6.33 12.52
N GLU A 145 -6.49 -6.19 13.48
CA GLU A 145 -7.77 -5.52 13.26
C GLU A 145 -7.55 -4.03 12.98
N VAL A 146 -8.04 -3.57 11.83
CA VAL A 146 -7.91 -2.17 11.37
C VAL A 146 -9.25 -1.44 11.27
N GLY A 147 -10.35 -2.14 11.49
CA GLY A 147 -11.71 -1.63 11.51
C GLY A 147 -12.70 -2.77 11.78
N PRO A 148 -14.00 -2.49 11.94
CA PRO A 148 -15.01 -3.50 12.26
C PRO A 148 -15.01 -4.68 11.29
N GLY A 149 -14.52 -5.85 11.74
CA GLY A 149 -14.44 -7.06 10.91
C GLY A 149 -13.50 -6.95 9.70
N ARG A 150 -12.54 -6.02 9.74
CA ARG A 150 -11.49 -5.82 8.72
C ARG A 150 -10.12 -6.05 9.38
N HIS A 151 -9.32 -6.93 8.81
CA HIS A 151 -7.97 -7.20 9.28
C HIS A 151 -6.96 -6.86 8.19
N ALA A 152 -5.78 -6.39 8.61
CA ALA A 152 -4.67 -6.06 7.76
C ALA A 152 -3.50 -7.03 8.00
N LYS A 153 -3.01 -7.61 6.90
CA LYS A 153 -1.69 -8.25 6.87
C LYS A 153 -0.69 -7.27 6.28
N VAL A 154 0.47 -7.15 6.90
CA VAL A 154 1.51 -6.20 6.50
C VAL A 154 2.77 -6.93 6.08
N TRP A 155 3.39 -6.44 5.01
CA TRP A 155 4.71 -6.85 4.56
C TRP A 155 5.58 -5.61 4.39
N THR A 156 6.72 -5.61 5.07
CA THR A 156 7.69 -4.54 5.03
C THR A 156 9.01 -5.09 4.52
N ASP A 157 9.52 -4.52 3.44
CA ASP A 157 10.79 -4.91 2.83
C ASP A 157 11.59 -3.67 2.40
N PHE A 158 12.85 -3.86 2.03
CA PHE A 158 13.71 -2.79 1.55
C PHE A 158 14.51 -3.17 0.31
N SER A 159 14.90 -2.16 -0.44
CA SER A 159 15.89 -2.27 -1.50
C SER A 159 17.07 -1.35 -1.20
N ILE A 160 18.29 -1.77 -1.57
CA ILE A 160 19.47 -0.92 -1.51
C ILE A 160 19.62 -0.22 -2.86
N VAL A 161 19.78 1.09 -2.85
CA VAL A 161 19.99 1.94 -4.03
C VAL A 161 21.35 2.62 -3.93
N GLU A 162 22.04 2.78 -5.07
CA GLU A 162 23.38 3.38 -5.19
C GLU A 162 23.37 4.58 -6.14
#